data_AF-A0A7R9YII1-F1
#
_entry.id   AF-A0A7R9YII1-F1
#
_cell.length_a   1.000
_cell.length_b   1.000
_cell.length_c   1.000
_cell.angle_alpha   90.00
_cell.angle_beta   90.00
_cell.angle_gamma   90.00
#
_symmetry.space_group_name_H-M   'P 1'
#
loop_
_entity.id
_entity.type
_entity.pdbx_description
1 polymer ?
#
loop_
_entity_poly.entity_id
_entity_poly.type
_entity_poly.pdbx_seq_one_letter_code
_entity_poly.pdbx_strand_id
1 'polypeptide(L)'
;MLARSAAKRAASIGTAMSAPRLAVFARANQQASADSNAFAADDKLRRALLYRSKQRGWLEMDIMLGNWASKNLHGLDGEHLAQFGAVLNQENPELFKWLTGQAPVPPEADSDVMRRIIADLRDQMNEYTSVKSPKGSWEGKVWE
;
A
#
# COMPACT_ATOMS: atom_id res chain seq x y z
N MET A 1 12.54 21.06 70.71
CA MET A 1 13.32 20.04 69.98
C MET A 1 12.85 20.01 68.54
N LEU A 2 13.74 20.32 67.60
CA LEU A 2 13.53 20.35 66.15
C LEU A 2 13.46 18.93 65.56
N ALA A 3 12.61 18.72 64.55
CA ALA A 3 12.86 17.83 63.41
C ALA A 3 11.89 18.22 62.26
N ARG A 4 12.31 19.09 61.33
CA ARG A 4 12.91 18.79 60.01
C ARG A 4 11.97 18.09 59.00
N SER A 5 11.46 18.93 58.09
CA SER A 5 11.25 18.73 56.64
C SER A 5 11.68 17.40 56.00
N ALA A 6 10.81 16.84 55.15
CA ALA A 6 11.20 16.18 53.91
C ALA A 6 10.03 16.15 52.90
N ALA A 7 10.23 16.84 51.77
CA ALA A 7 9.38 16.84 50.60
C ALA A 7 9.74 15.68 49.62
N LYS A 8 8.89 15.53 48.58
CA LYS A 8 9.02 14.71 47.35
C LYS A 8 8.57 13.24 47.50
N ARG A 9 7.72 12.70 46.61
CA ARG A 9 7.85 12.71 45.14
C ARG A 9 6.48 12.64 44.46
N ALA A 10 6.22 13.58 43.55
CA ALA A 10 5.28 13.40 42.46
C ALA A 10 5.92 12.46 41.42
N ALA A 11 5.30 11.30 41.18
CA ALA A 11 5.69 10.43 40.08
C ALA A 11 4.94 10.87 38.82
N SER A 12 5.66 11.54 37.93
CA SER A 12 5.26 11.80 36.56
C SER A 12 5.10 10.48 35.81
N ILE A 13 3.87 10.09 35.50
CA ILE A 13 3.60 9.06 34.48
C ILE A 13 3.81 9.74 33.14
N GLY A 14 5.07 9.75 32.70
CA GLY A 14 5.41 10.06 31.32
C GLY A 14 4.80 9.00 30.44
N THR A 15 3.64 9.30 29.84
CA THR A 15 3.13 8.53 28.72
C THR A 15 4.12 8.76 27.58
N ALA A 16 5.00 7.78 27.35
CA ALA A 16 5.82 7.74 26.15
C ALA A 16 4.84 7.69 24.96
N MET A 17 4.64 8.83 24.32
CA MET A 17 3.97 8.90 23.03
C MET A 17 4.80 8.01 22.09
N SER A 18 4.27 6.84 21.75
CA SER A 18 4.79 6.05 20.65
C SER A 18 4.61 6.90 19.39
N ALA A 19 5.67 7.58 18.98
CA ALA A 19 5.69 8.27 17.71
C ALA A 19 5.33 7.24 16.65
N PRO A 20 4.36 7.51 15.75
CA PRO A 20 4.17 6.64 14.62
C PRO A 20 5.51 6.60 13.90
N ARG A 21 6.03 5.39 13.67
CA ARG A 21 7.10 5.22 12.70
C ARG A 21 6.54 5.81 11.42
N LEU A 22 7.01 6.99 11.03
CA LEU A 22 6.93 7.44 9.65
C LEU A 22 7.59 6.32 8.87
N ALA A 23 6.77 5.39 8.35
CA ALA A 23 7.14 4.59 7.22
C ALA A 23 7.35 5.62 6.12
N VAL A 24 8.56 6.16 6.07
CA VAL A 24 9.07 6.83 4.88
C VAL A 24 8.86 5.77 3.82
N PHE A 25 7.88 5.99 2.95
CA PHE A 25 7.73 5.21 1.74
C PHE A 25 9.12 5.27 1.10
N ALA A 26 9.89 4.18 1.26
CA ALA A 26 10.98 3.92 0.36
C ALA A 26 10.31 4.08 -0.99
N ARG A 27 10.70 5.12 -1.72
CA ARG A 27 10.12 5.47 -3.00
C ARG A 27 10.54 4.30 -3.90
N ALA A 28 9.75 3.22 -3.84
CA ALA A 28 10.02 1.98 -4.52
C ALA A 28 10.05 2.41 -5.98
N ASN A 29 11.22 2.25 -6.58
CA ASN A 29 11.43 2.71 -7.94
C ASN A 29 10.36 2.03 -8.80
N GLN A 30 9.48 2.87 -9.37
CA GLN A 30 8.31 2.42 -10.12
C GLN A 30 8.72 1.75 -11.43
N GLN A 31 9.99 1.90 -11.84
CA GLN A 31 10.54 1.19 -12.97
C GLN A 31 10.49 -0.31 -12.72
N ALA A 32 9.90 -1.04 -13.66
CA ALA A 32 9.89 -2.51 -13.63
C ALA A 32 11.30 -3.12 -13.54
N SER A 33 12.32 -2.42 -14.06
CA SER A 33 13.72 -2.85 -13.97
C SER A 33 14.27 -2.82 -12.54
N ALA A 34 13.71 -2.04 -11.62
CA ALA A 34 14.19 -1.97 -10.24
C ALA A 34 13.98 -3.27 -9.48
N ASP A 35 12.85 -3.93 -9.72
CA ASP A 35 12.50 -5.20 -9.10
C ASP A 35 12.83 -6.38 -10.03
N SER A 36 13.58 -6.14 -11.11
CA SER A 36 13.98 -7.20 -12.05
C SER A 36 14.88 -8.26 -11.42
N ASN A 37 15.44 -8.03 -10.23
CA ASN A 37 16.20 -9.03 -9.48
C ASN A 37 15.41 -9.67 -8.34
N ALA A 38 14.13 -9.31 -8.16
CA ALA A 38 13.30 -9.87 -7.09
C ALA A 38 13.13 -11.38 -7.24
N PHE A 39 13.01 -11.88 -8.48
CA PHE A 39 12.87 -13.30 -8.77
C PHE A 39 14.13 -13.90 -9.40
N ALA A 40 14.36 -15.18 -9.12
CA ALA A 40 15.43 -15.95 -9.74
C ALA A 40 15.33 -15.93 -11.27
N ALA A 41 16.47 -16.08 -11.95
CA ALA A 41 16.56 -15.94 -13.41
C ALA A 41 15.72 -16.98 -14.18
N ASP A 42 15.46 -18.12 -13.57
CA ASP A 42 14.64 -19.22 -14.07
C ASP A 42 13.12 -18.99 -13.89
N ASP A 43 12.70 -18.15 -12.93
CA ASP A 43 11.29 -17.81 -12.71
C ASP A 43 10.81 -16.72 -13.68
N LYS A 44 10.79 -17.08 -14.97
CA LYS A 44 10.41 -16.18 -16.07
C LYS A 44 8.99 -15.67 -15.96
N LEU A 45 8.08 -16.49 -15.42
CA LEU A 45 6.65 -16.16 -15.35
C LEU A 45 6.41 -15.00 -14.36
N ARG A 46 6.92 -15.09 -13.13
CA ARG A 46 6.73 -14.02 -12.14
C ARG A 46 7.38 -12.72 -12.56
N ARG A 47 8.56 -12.79 -13.19
CA ARG A 47 9.25 -11.63 -13.75
C ARG A 47 8.42 -10.93 -14.82
N ALA A 48 7.83 -11.70 -15.74
CA ALA A 48 6.97 -11.17 -16.80
C ALA A 48 5.69 -10.53 -16.24
N LEU A 49 5.05 -11.19 -15.25
CA LEU A 49 3.85 -10.67 -14.58
C LEU A 49 4.13 -9.39 -13.82
N LEU A 50 5.23 -9.34 -13.05
CA LEU A 50 5.66 -8.14 -12.34
C LEU A 50 5.95 -7.01 -13.32
N TYR A 51 6.69 -7.27 -14.40
CA TYR A 51 6.98 -6.27 -15.41
C TYR A 51 5.68 -5.71 -16.02
N ARG A 52 4.76 -6.59 -16.43
CA ARG A 52 3.49 -6.21 -17.02
C ARG A 52 2.60 -5.42 -16.04
N SER A 53 2.67 -5.70 -14.75
CA SER A 53 1.91 -4.96 -13.73
C SER A 53 2.37 -3.50 -13.56
N LYS A 54 3.61 -3.18 -13.95
CA LYS A 54 4.25 -1.87 -13.80
C LYS A 54 4.39 -1.08 -15.11
N GLN A 55 3.91 -1.63 -16.23
CA GLN A 55 4.12 -1.07 -17.57
C GLN A 55 2.79 -1.00 -18.33
N ARG A 56 1.76 -0.44 -17.69
CA ARG A 56 0.41 -0.31 -18.25
C ARG A 56 0.13 1.08 -18.82
N GLY A 57 0.99 2.07 -18.57
CA GLY A 57 0.89 3.43 -19.08
C GLY A 57 -0.01 4.36 -18.27
N TRP A 58 -0.69 3.83 -17.24
CA TRP A 58 -1.42 4.61 -16.23
C TRP A 58 -0.65 4.49 -14.92
N LEU A 59 -0.12 5.61 -14.43
CA LEU A 59 0.75 5.63 -13.26
C LEU A 59 0.04 5.06 -12.03
N GLU A 60 -1.24 5.37 -11.87
CA GLU A 60 -2.08 4.90 -10.77
C GLU A 60 -2.20 3.37 -10.79
N MET A 61 -2.43 2.80 -11.98
CA MET A 61 -2.53 1.34 -12.17
C MET A 61 -1.18 0.66 -11.90
N ASP A 62 -0.10 1.26 -12.39
CA ASP A 62 1.26 0.75 -12.20
C ASP A 62 1.65 0.74 -10.71
N ILE A 63 1.23 1.75 -9.94
CA ILE A 63 1.43 1.80 -8.49
C ILE A 63 0.56 0.77 -7.77
N MET A 64 -0.74 0.73 -8.06
CA MET A 64 -1.68 -0.17 -7.38
C MET A 64 -1.30 -1.63 -7.59
N LEU A 65 -1.17 -2.05 -8.86
CA LEU A 65 -0.89 -3.44 -9.20
C LEU A 65 0.57 -3.80 -9.02
N GLY A 66 1.50 -2.88 -9.31
CA GLY A 66 2.93 -3.10 -9.13
C GLY A 66 3.30 -3.33 -7.67
N ASN A 67 2.77 -2.52 -6.75
CA ASN A 67 3.02 -2.71 -5.32
C ASN A 67 2.42 -4.01 -4.80
N TRP A 68 1.20 -4.36 -5.22
CA TRP A 68 0.58 -5.62 -4.84
C TRP A 68 1.39 -6.81 -5.37
N ALA A 69 1.83 -6.75 -6.63
CA ALA A 69 2.62 -7.78 -7.27
C ALA A 69 3.97 -7.99 -6.58
N SER A 70 4.73 -6.92 -6.32
CA SER A 70 6.03 -7.02 -5.63
C SER A 70 5.93 -7.68 -4.25
N LYS A 71 4.81 -7.48 -3.53
CA LYS A 71 4.57 -8.08 -2.21
C LYS A 71 4.11 -9.53 -2.27
N ASN A 72 3.21 -9.86 -3.20
CA ASN A 72 2.46 -11.12 -3.16
C ASN A 72 2.96 -12.17 -4.13
N LEU A 73 3.59 -11.77 -5.24
CA LEU A 73 3.98 -12.71 -6.29
C LEU A 73 4.92 -13.80 -5.79
N HIS A 74 5.74 -13.61 -4.75
CA HIS A 74 6.59 -14.68 -4.23
C HIS A 74 5.83 -15.88 -3.65
N GLY A 75 4.64 -15.65 -3.08
CA GLY A 75 3.87 -16.67 -2.36
C GLY A 75 2.75 -17.33 -3.18
N LEU A 76 2.51 -16.89 -4.42
CA LEU A 76 1.43 -17.44 -5.25
C LEU A 76 1.84 -18.79 -5.85
N ASP A 77 0.90 -19.72 -5.96
CA ASP A 77 1.07 -20.94 -6.76
C ASP A 77 0.81 -20.67 -8.26
N GLY A 78 0.96 -21.70 -9.09
CA GLY A 78 0.76 -21.57 -10.54
C GLY A 78 -0.66 -21.17 -10.95
N GLU A 79 -1.68 -21.60 -10.22
CA GLU A 79 -3.08 -21.26 -10.51
C GLU A 79 -3.34 -19.78 -10.22
N HIS A 80 -2.90 -19.29 -9.07
CA HIS A 80 -3.02 -17.88 -8.70
C HIS A 80 -2.18 -17.00 -9.63
N LEU A 81 -1.02 -17.45 -10.11
CA LEU A 81 -0.26 -16.72 -11.14
C LEU A 81 -1.03 -16.60 -12.45
N ALA A 82 -1.73 -17.66 -12.88
CA ALA A 82 -2.58 -17.63 -14.06
C ALA A 82 -3.76 -16.66 -13.88
N GLN A 83 -4.41 -16.69 -12.71
CA GLN A 83 -5.48 -15.74 -12.35
C GLN A 83 -4.96 -14.30 -12.38
N PHE A 84 -3.77 -14.04 -11.82
CA PHE A 84 -3.16 -12.72 -11.89
C PHE A 84 -2.86 -12.29 -13.34
N GLY A 85 -2.38 -13.20 -14.17
CA GLY A 85 -2.23 -12.98 -15.60
C GLY A 85 -3.54 -12.59 -16.28
N ALA A 86 -4.65 -13.24 -15.92
CA ALA A 86 -5.99 -12.90 -16.42
C ALA A 86 -6.44 -11.51 -15.96
N VAL A 87 -6.18 -11.11 -14.71
CA VAL A 87 -6.41 -9.75 -14.22
C VAL A 87 -5.60 -8.74 -15.06
N LEU A 88 -4.33 -9.04 -15.34
CA LEU A 88 -3.47 -8.17 -16.14
C LEU A 88 -3.88 -8.08 -17.63
N ASN A 89 -4.72 -8.99 -18.12
CA ASN A 89 -5.28 -8.93 -19.47
C ASN A 89 -6.51 -8.03 -19.58
N GLN A 90 -7.08 -7.56 -18.46
CA GLN A 90 -8.20 -6.63 -18.48
C GLN A 90 -7.77 -5.22 -18.90
N GLU A 91 -8.70 -4.46 -19.49
CA GLU A 91 -8.46 -3.09 -19.92
C GLU A 91 -8.37 -2.13 -18.71
N ASN A 92 -7.48 -1.13 -18.79
CA ASN A 92 -7.21 -0.20 -17.68
C ASN A 92 -8.48 0.52 -17.16
N PRO A 93 -9.37 1.07 -17.99
CA PRO A 93 -10.52 1.83 -17.49
C PRO A 93 -11.50 0.98 -16.69
N GLU A 94 -11.81 -0.23 -17.15
CA GLU A 94 -12.74 -1.13 -16.46
C GLU A 94 -12.08 -1.70 -15.20
N LEU A 95 -10.84 -2.16 -15.30
CA LEU A 95 -10.09 -2.66 -14.16
C LEU A 95 -9.97 -1.60 -13.06
N PHE A 96 -9.70 -0.34 -13.40
CA PHE A 96 -9.63 0.75 -12.43
C PHE A 96 -10.97 0.96 -11.70
N LYS A 97 -12.10 0.93 -12.42
CA LYS A 97 -13.44 1.05 -11.80
C LYS A 97 -13.69 -0.07 -10.80
N TRP A 98 -13.31 -1.30 -11.13
CA TRP A 98 -13.48 -2.45 -10.24
C TRP A 98 -12.57 -2.37 -9.01
N LEU A 99 -11.29 -2.05 -9.21
CA LEU A 99 -10.31 -1.96 -8.12
C LEU A 99 -10.63 -0.84 -7.13
N THR A 100 -11.18 0.27 -7.61
CA THR A 100 -11.59 1.40 -6.76
C THR A 100 -13.02 1.26 -6.21
N GLY A 101 -13.76 0.22 -6.61
CA GLY A 101 -15.14 -0.01 -6.19
C GLY A 101 -16.18 0.93 -6.81
N GLN A 102 -15.84 1.60 -7.92
CA GLN A 102 -16.80 2.41 -8.70
C GLN A 102 -17.82 1.53 -9.45
N ALA A 103 -17.45 0.29 -9.77
CA ALA A 103 -18.32 -0.70 -10.39
C ALA A 103 -18.06 -2.09 -9.76
N PRO A 104 -19.06 -2.99 -9.71
CA PRO A 104 -18.85 -4.36 -9.26
C PRO A 104 -17.96 -5.14 -10.26
N VAL A 105 -17.17 -6.08 -9.75
CA VAL A 105 -16.43 -7.02 -10.58
C VAL A 105 -17.43 -7.96 -11.25
N PRO A 106 -17.39 -8.12 -12.59
CA PRO A 106 -18.30 -9.02 -13.26
C PRO A 106 -17.86 -10.49 -13.06
N PRO A 107 -18.79 -11.48 -13.13
CA PRO A 107 -18.49 -12.87 -12.77
C PRO A 107 -17.33 -13.50 -13.55
N GLU A 108 -17.11 -13.08 -14.80
CA GLU A 108 -16.01 -13.55 -15.65
C GLU A 108 -14.62 -13.07 -15.20
N ALA A 109 -14.56 -11.98 -14.44
CA ALA A 109 -13.32 -11.42 -13.90
C ALA A 109 -13.17 -11.68 -12.39
N ASP A 110 -14.20 -12.25 -11.73
CA ASP A 110 -14.15 -12.63 -10.33
C ASP A 110 -13.25 -13.85 -10.15
N SER A 111 -12.03 -13.59 -9.68
CA SER A 111 -11.06 -14.59 -9.29
C SER A 111 -10.63 -14.36 -7.85
N ASP A 112 -10.07 -15.38 -7.22
CA ASP A 112 -9.57 -15.26 -5.86
C ASP A 112 -8.48 -14.18 -5.77
N VAL A 113 -7.60 -14.12 -6.78
CA VAL A 113 -6.59 -13.05 -6.89
C VAL A 113 -7.22 -11.66 -7.03
N MET A 114 -8.27 -11.49 -7.85
CA MET A 114 -8.97 -10.20 -7.97
C MET A 114 -9.50 -9.73 -6.60
N ARG A 115 -10.14 -10.64 -5.85
CA ARG A 115 -10.67 -10.35 -4.51
C ARG A 115 -9.55 -9.97 -3.53
N ARG A 116 -8.40 -10.67 -3.57
CA ARG A 116 -7.22 -10.34 -2.75
C ARG A 116 -6.64 -8.97 -3.08
N ILE A 117 -6.59 -8.60 -4.37
CA ILE A 117 -6.10 -7.26 -4.79
C ILE A 117 -7.03 -6.17 -4.25
N ILE A 118 -8.35 -6.32 -4.46
CA ILE A 118 -9.34 -5.33 -4.00
C ILE A 118 -9.29 -5.16 -2.48
N ALA A 119 -9.14 -6.25 -1.73
CA ALA A 119 -9.02 -6.21 -0.27
C ALA A 119 -7.77 -5.43 0.17
N ASP A 120 -6.58 -5.75 -0.37
CA ASP A 120 -5.33 -5.05 -0.03
C ASP A 120 -5.37 -3.55 -0.40
N LEU A 121 -5.93 -3.22 -1.56
CA LEU A 121 -6.08 -1.82 -1.98
C LEU A 121 -7.05 -1.03 -1.08
N ARG A 122 -8.15 -1.67 -0.67
CA ARG A 122 -9.10 -1.06 0.27
C ARG A 122 -8.45 -0.81 1.63
N ASP A 123 -7.68 -1.77 2.14
CA ASP A 123 -6.98 -1.62 3.42
C ASP A 123 -5.95 -0.48 3.37
N GLN A 124 -5.18 -0.40 2.27
CA GLN A 124 -4.25 0.71 2.05
C GLN A 124 -4.95 2.07 1.97
N MET A 125 -6.08 2.17 1.27
CA MET A 125 -6.84 3.42 1.16
C MET A 125 -7.45 3.87 2.51
N ASN A 126 -7.89 2.92 3.33
CA ASN A 126 -8.41 3.20 4.67
C ASN A 126 -7.33 3.81 5.60
N GLU A 127 -6.09 3.33 5.50
CA GLU A 127 -4.96 3.88 6.25
C GLU A 127 -4.78 5.38 6.00
N TYR A 128 -4.78 5.80 4.73
CA TYR A 128 -4.64 7.21 4.37
C TYR A 128 -5.87 8.06 4.66
N THR A 129 -7.07 7.50 4.50
CA THR A 129 -8.32 8.22 4.83
C THR A 129 -8.41 8.51 6.32
N SER A 130 -7.82 7.66 7.17
CA SER A 130 -7.79 7.85 8.61
C SER A 130 -6.78 8.91 9.08
N VAL A 131 -5.84 9.35 8.24
CA VAL A 131 -4.90 10.43 8.60
C VAL A 131 -5.69 11.73 8.65
N LYS A 132 -6.22 12.06 9.83
CA LYS A 132 -6.87 13.34 10.05
C LYS A 132 -5.87 14.45 9.82
N SER A 133 -6.17 15.35 8.88
CA SER A 133 -5.45 16.61 8.75
C SER A 133 -5.33 17.24 10.14
N PRO A 134 -4.13 17.70 10.56
CA PRO A 134 -4.01 18.51 11.76
C PRO A 134 -5.05 19.62 11.66
N LYS A 135 -5.94 19.75 12.65
CA LYS A 135 -6.86 20.88 12.73
C LYS A 135 -6.07 22.16 13.04
N GLY A 136 -5.27 22.62 12.09
CA GLY A 136 -4.71 23.96 12.09
C GLY A 136 -5.74 24.90 11.48
N SER A 137 -6.10 25.97 12.19
CA SER A 137 -6.90 27.04 11.61
C SER A 137 -6.16 27.60 10.39
N TRP A 138 -6.90 27.79 9.30
CA TRP A 138 -6.41 28.38 8.05
C TRP A 138 -6.34 29.91 8.13
N GLU A 139 -6.74 30.51 9.25
CA GLU A 139 -6.68 31.95 9.47
C GLU A 139 -5.21 32.41 9.61
N GLY A 140 -4.77 33.25 8.68
CA GLY A 140 -3.51 34.00 8.79
C GLY A 140 -2.30 33.45 8.01
N LYS A 141 -2.45 32.42 7.16
CA LYS A 141 -1.36 32.04 6.25
C LYS A 141 -1.29 33.00 5.06
N VAL A 142 -0.38 33.98 5.15
CA VAL A 142 0.04 34.81 4.02
C VAL A 142 1.11 34.04 3.27
N TRP A 143 0.89 33.81 1.97
CA TRP A 143 1.89 33.24 1.07
C TRP A 143 2.71 34.42 0.53
N GLU A 144 4.00 34.49 0.92
CA GLU A 144 4.98 35.46 0.37
C GLU A 144 5.52 34.99 -0.98
#